data_AF-A0A1H2L1W3-F1
#
_entry.id   AF-A0A1H2L1W3-F1
#
_cell.length_a   1.000
_cell.length_b   1.000
_cell.length_c   1.000
_cell.angle_alpha   90.00
_cell.angle_beta   90.00
_cell.angle_gamma   90.00
#
_symmetry.space_group_name_H-M   'P 1'
#
loop_
_entity.id
_entity.type
_entity.pdbx_description
1 polymer ?
#
loop_
_entity_poly.entity_id
_entity_poly.type
_entity_poly.pdbx_seq_one_letter_code
_entity_poly.pdbx_strand_id
1 'polypeptide(L)' 'MNEPLPDHLPAGMSAADLETLHDAEPRAQAAFVAGLPDAELITVPGTTHYIQTQRPDAVVDAVNRVLSRDDGQA' A
#
# COMPACT_ATOMS: atom_id res chain seq x y z
N MET A 1 -8.14 -1.34 -12.00
CA MET A 1 -9.09 -2.47 -12.07
C MET A 1 -9.93 -2.40 -10.81
N ASN A 2 -11.26 -2.32 -10.91
CA ASN A 2 -12.13 -2.43 -9.74
C ASN A 2 -12.08 -3.89 -9.28
N GLU A 3 -11.51 -4.15 -8.10
CA GLU A 3 -11.75 -5.42 -7.44
C GLU A 3 -13.27 -5.56 -7.18
N PRO A 4 -13.84 -6.76 -7.35
CA PRO A 4 -15.21 -7.00 -6.91
C PRO A 4 -15.27 -6.73 -5.40
N LEU A 5 -16.37 -6.10 -4.95
CA LEU A 5 -16.67 -5.94 -3.53
C LEU A 5 -16.49 -7.29 -2.82
N PRO A 6 -15.75 -7.36 -1.70
CA PRO A 6 -15.62 -8.60 -0.96
C PRO A 6 -17.00 -9.13 -0.56
N ASP A 7 -17.16 -10.46 -0.60
CA ASP A 7 -18.44 -11.15 -0.36
C ASP A 7 -19.10 -10.80 0.98
N HIS A 8 -18.32 -10.23 1.92
CA HIS A 8 -18.79 -9.72 3.19
C HIS A 8 -18.02 -8.45 3.52
N LEU A 9 -18.73 -7.32 3.53
CA LEU A 9 -18.22 -6.11 4.17
C LEU A 9 -18.21 -6.31 5.70
N PRO A 10 -17.30 -5.65 6.42
CA PRO A 10 -17.38 -5.55 7.88
C PRO A 10 -18.80 -5.17 8.31
N ALA A 11 -19.27 -5.74 9.42
CA ALA A 11 -20.63 -5.48 9.90
C ALA A 11 -20.85 -3.97 10.10
N GLY A 12 -21.87 -3.43 9.41
CA GLY A 12 -22.21 -2.00 9.44
C GLY A 12 -21.54 -1.13 8.36
N MET A 13 -20.73 -1.70 7.47
CA MET A 13 -20.12 -1.00 6.35
C MET A 13 -20.97 -1.16 5.08
N SER A 14 -21.34 -0.04 4.46
CA SER A 14 -22.01 -0.01 3.17
C SER A 14 -21.02 0.05 1.99
N ALA A 15 -21.50 -0.17 0.77
CA ALA A 15 -20.67 -0.01 -0.43
C ALA A 15 -20.17 1.45 -0.59
N ALA A 16 -20.97 2.44 -0.18
CA ALA A 16 -20.58 3.85 -0.21
C ALA A 16 -19.48 4.17 0.82
N ASP A 17 -19.50 3.49 1.97
CA ASP A 17 -18.43 3.61 2.97
C ASP A 17 -17.12 3.03 2.42
N LEU A 18 -17.19 1.92 1.67
CA LEU A 18 -16.00 1.34 1.03
C LEU A 18 -15.45 2.25 -0.07
N GLU A 19 -16.31 2.85 -0.89
CA GLU A 19 -15.89 3.82 -1.91
C GLU A 19 -15.23 5.05 -1.28
N THR A 20 -15.81 5.56 -0.20
CA THR A 20 -15.24 6.67 0.58
C THR A 20 -13.86 6.30 1.14
N LEU A 21 -13.68 5.06 1.61
CA LEU A 21 -12.40 4.56 2.10
C LEU A 21 -11.37 4.52 0.96
N HIS A 22 -11.72 3.95 -0.19
CA HIS A 22 -10.83 3.89 -1.36
C HIS A 22 -10.37 5.27 -1.83
N ASP A 23 -11.26 6.27 -1.80
CA ASP A 23 -10.93 7.66 -2.15
C ASP A 23 -10.04 8.37 -1.11
N ALA A 24 -10.10 7.93 0.15
CA ALA A 24 -9.31 8.48 1.25
C ALA A 24 -7.95 7.79 1.39
N GLU A 25 -7.85 6.51 1.02
CA GLU A 25 -6.70 5.65 1.29
C GLU A 25 -5.37 6.23 0.77
N PRO A 26 -5.23 6.70 -0.49
CA PRO A 26 -3.96 7.24 -0.97
C PRO A 26 -3.47 8.44 -0.15
N ARG A 27 -4.40 9.31 0.28
CA ARG A 27 -4.10 10.48 1.11
C ARG A 27 -3.70 10.07 2.53
N ALA A 28 -4.39 9.08 3.09
CA ALA A 28 -4.09 8.54 4.42
C ALA A 28 -2.70 7.87 4.45
N GLN A 29 -2.36 7.06 3.44
CA GLN A 29 -1.04 6.43 3.31
C GLN A 29 0.08 7.48 3.18
N ALA A 30 -0.12 8.50 2.34
CA ALA A 30 0.86 9.59 2.19
C ALA A 30 1.06 10.38 3.50
N ALA A 31 -0.03 10.70 4.22
CA ALA A 31 0.03 11.40 5.49
C ALA A 31 0.73 10.58 6.58
N PHE A 32 0.49 9.26 6.61
CA PHE A 32 1.16 8.35 7.53
C PHE A 32 2.68 8.33 7.31
N VAL A 33 3.13 8.15 6.06
CA VAL A 33 4.57 8.11 5.73
C VAL A 33 5.24 9.46 5.98
N ALA A 34 4.56 10.58 5.76
CA ALA A 34 5.11 11.91 6.06
C ALA A 34 5.42 12.12 7.56
N GLY A 35 4.84 11.32 8.46
CA GLY A 35 5.10 11.37 9.90
C GLY A 35 6.26 10.48 10.37
N LEU A 36 6.88 9.71 9.48
CA LEU A 36 7.93 8.75 9.83
C LEU A 36 9.28 9.20 9.22
N PRO A 37 10.34 9.38 10.04
CA PRO A 37 11.66 9.68 9.51
C PRO A 37 12.17 8.51 8.68
N ASP A 38 12.83 8.81 7.57
CA ASP A 38 13.47 7.85 6.64
C ASP A 38 12.53 6.80 6.00
N ALA A 39 11.21 6.98 6.13
CA ALA A 39 10.23 6.15 5.46
C ALA A 39 9.99 6.59 4.01
N GLU A 40 9.74 5.61 3.14
CA GLU A 40 9.35 5.83 1.75
C GLU A 40 8.04 5.10 1.45
N LEU A 41 7.14 5.76 0.70
CA LEU A 41 5.93 5.15 0.19
C LEU A 41 6.15 4.70 -1.26
N ILE A 42 6.05 3.40 -1.52
CA ILE A 42 6.09 2.82 -2.87
C ILE A 42 4.71 2.25 -3.19
N THR A 43 4.03 2.84 -4.18
CA THR A 43 2.74 2.35 -4.68
C THR A 43 2.97 1.52 -5.93
N VAL A 44 2.42 0.30 -5.98
CA VAL A 44 2.46 -0.57 -7.17
C VAL A 44 1.05 -0.67 -7.75
N PRO A 45 0.76 -0.01 -8.88
CA PRO A 45 -0.60 0.00 -9.43
C PRO A 45 -1.07 -1.38 -9.88
N GLY A 46 -2.38 -1.62 -9.76
CA GLY A 46 -3.02 -2.83 -10.29
C GLY A 46 -2.79 -4.08 -9.45
N THR A 47 -2.30 -3.94 -8.22
CA THR A 47 -2.18 -5.03 -7.25
C THR A 47 -3.32 -4.98 -6.24
N THR A 48 -3.53 -6.10 -5.56
CA THR A 48 -4.50 -6.29 -4.48
C THR A 48 -3.78 -6.36 -3.15
N HIS A 49 -4.49 -6.72 -2.08
CA HIS A 49 -3.92 -6.85 -0.74
C HIS A 49 -2.69 -7.79 -0.65
N TYR A 50 -2.58 -8.79 -1.54
CA TYR A 50 -1.49 -9.77 -1.55
C TYR A 50 -0.43 -9.46 -2.62
N ILE A 51 0.11 -8.25 -2.59
CA ILE A 51 1.09 -7.74 -3.55
C ILE A 51 2.27 -8.69 -3.80
N GLN A 52 2.78 -9.38 -2.78
CA GLN A 52 3.88 -10.33 -2.87
C GLN A 52 3.59 -11.55 -3.77
N THR A 53 2.31 -11.87 -3.97
CA THR A 53 1.90 -12.98 -4.87
C THR A 53 1.76 -12.52 -6.32
N GLN A 54 1.52 -11.22 -6.54
CA GLN A 54 1.25 -10.66 -7.86
C GLN A 54 2.46 -9.98 -8.48
N ARG A 55 3.23 -9.25 -7.66
CA ARG A 55 4.41 -8.47 -8.02
C ARG A 55 5.57 -8.73 -7.05
N PRO A 56 6.04 -9.99 -6.94
CA PRO A 56 7.16 -10.34 -6.07
C PRO A 56 8.44 -9.57 -6.43
N ASP A 57 8.62 -9.25 -7.73
CA ASP A 57 9.70 -8.41 -8.24
C ASP A 57 9.72 -7.03 -7.56
N ALA A 58 8.58 -6.34 -7.55
CA ALA A 58 8.47 -5.01 -6.96
C ALA A 58 8.70 -5.02 -5.44
N VAL A 59 8.30 -6.09 -4.75
CA VAL A 59 8.55 -6.27 -3.31
C VAL A 59 10.04 -6.46 -3.04
N VAL A 60 10.71 -7.33 -3.79
CA VAL A 60 12.16 -7.58 -3.65
C VAL A 60 12.95 -6.29 -3.94
N ASP A 61 12.60 -5.57 -5.01
CA ASP A 61 13.25 -4.30 -5.35
C ASP A 61 13.09 -3.25 -4.25
N ALA A 62 11.89 -3.14 -3.65
CA ALA A 62 11.64 -2.23 -2.53
C ALA A 62 12.51 -2.58 -1.31
N VAL A 63 12.62 -3.86 -0.96
CA VAL A 63 13.47 -4.33 0.16
C VAL A 63 14.94 -4.05 -0.13
N ASN A 64 15.42 -4.34 -1.33
CA ASN A 64 16.81 -4.08 -1.71
C ASN A 64 17.18 -2.59 -1.63
N ARG A 65 16.26 -1.68 -1.99
CA ARG A 65 16.47 -0.24 -1.83
C ARG A 65 16.68 0.17 -0.38
N VAL A 66 15.97 -0.44 0.56
CA VAL A 66 16.16 -0.18 2.00
C VAL A 66 17.53 -0.70 2.45
N LEU A 67 17.87 -1.94 2.09
CA LEU A 67 19.16 -2.53 2.48
C LEU A 67 20.36 -1.74 1.94
N SER A 68 20.29 -1.29 0.67
CA SER A 68 21.36 -0.48 0.07
C SER A 68 21.51 0.92 0.67
N ARG A 69 20.52 1.43 1.42
CA ARG A 69 20.64 2.70 2.14
C ARG A 69 21.47 2.58 3.41
N ASP A 70 21.35 1.44 4.10
CA ASP A 70 22.10 1.17 5.33
C ASP A 70 23.59 0.96 5.04
N ASP A 71 23.93 0.41 3.87
CA ASP A 71 25.31 0.18 3.44
C ASP A 71 26.07 1.48 3.04
N GLY A 72 25.38 2.62 3.00
CA GLY A 72 25.92 3.92 2.57
C GLY A 72 26.24 4.92 3.70
N GLN A 73 26.04 4.54 4.97
CA GLN A 73 26.37 5.35 6.13
C GLN A 73 27.77 4.96 6.66
N ALA A 74 28.81 5.55 6.07
CA ALA A 74 30.20 5.52 6.55
C ALA A 74 30.77 6.95 6.66
#